data_AF-U1QE95-F1
#
_entry.id   AF-U1QE95-F1
#
_cell.length_a   1.000
_cell.length_b   1.000
_cell.length_c   1.000
_cell.angle_alpha   90.00
_cell.angle_beta   90.00
_cell.angle_gamma   90.00
#
_symmetry.space_group_name_H-M   'P 1'
#
loop_
_entity.id
_entity.type
_entity.pdbx_description
1 polymer ?
#
loop_
_entity_poly.entity_id
_entity_poly.type
_entity_poly.pdbx_seq_one_letter_code
_entity_poly.pdbx_strand_id
1 'polypeptide(L)'
;MLGLAAFAIGAVIATKVPDIDEAELRAEAEHEEYSEWISEGELVLDATNEYVYVSSIEDLVNVAIDTDKRVIHDSDLSVYTVTDGEVIYYYTAEPSDLERWANI
;
A
#
# COMPACT_ATOMS: atom_id res chain seq x y z
N MET A 1 -25.75 -51.07 2.07
CA MET A 1 -26.14 -49.86 1.32
C MET A 1 -25.86 -48.66 2.21
N LEU A 2 -24.63 -48.14 2.20
CA LEU A 2 -24.24 -46.92 2.92
C LEU A 2 -23.42 -46.10 1.93
N GLY A 3 -24.00 -45.03 1.41
CA GLY A 3 -23.38 -44.18 0.43
C GLY A 3 -23.89 -42.75 0.57
N LEU A 4 -22.93 -41.88 0.90
CA LEU A 4 -22.87 -40.47 0.56
C LEU A 4 -23.97 -39.52 1.10
N ALA A 5 -23.62 -38.75 2.13
CA ALA A 5 -24.17 -37.41 2.34
C ALA A 5 -23.10 -36.53 3.02
N ALA A 6 -22.07 -36.13 2.28
CA ALA A 6 -21.10 -35.13 2.73
C ALA A 6 -20.48 -34.40 1.55
N PHE A 7 -21.29 -33.68 0.76
CA PHE A 7 -20.78 -32.83 -0.35
C PHE A 7 -21.55 -31.52 -0.54
N ALA A 8 -22.33 -31.07 0.46
CA ALA A 8 -23.12 -29.84 0.31
C ALA A 8 -22.56 -28.62 1.06
N ILE A 9 -21.51 -28.77 1.88
CA ILE A 9 -20.98 -27.64 2.69
C ILE A 9 -20.00 -26.78 1.89
N GLY A 10 -19.27 -27.34 0.92
CA GLY A 10 -18.25 -26.59 0.15
C GLY A 10 -18.82 -25.50 -0.77
N ALA A 11 -20.05 -25.65 -1.26
CA ALA A 11 -20.60 -24.76 -2.28
C ALA A 11 -21.08 -23.40 -1.73
N VAL A 12 -21.41 -23.31 -0.44
CA VAL A 12 -21.98 -22.08 0.14
C VAL A 12 -20.92 -21.02 0.43
N ILE A 13 -19.67 -21.44 0.71
CA ILE A 13 -18.59 -20.52 1.10
C ILE A 13 -18.12 -19.65 -0.08
N ALA A 14 -18.15 -20.17 -1.32
CA ALA A 14 -17.67 -19.45 -2.50
C ALA A 14 -18.50 -18.21 -2.88
N THR A 15 -19.72 -18.06 -2.37
CA THR A 15 -20.63 -16.95 -2.75
C THR A 15 -20.48 -15.70 -1.90
N LYS A 16 -19.58 -15.71 -0.91
CA LYS A 16 -19.46 -14.66 0.10
C LYS A 16 -18.02 -14.32 0.46
N VAL A 17 -17.10 -14.53 -0.48
CA VAL A 17 -15.77 -13.92 -0.38
C VAL A 17 -15.97 -12.47 -0.79
N PRO A 18 -15.80 -11.49 0.12
CA PRO A 18 -15.76 -10.08 -0.29
C PRO A 18 -14.71 -9.92 -1.39
N ASP A 19 -14.90 -8.97 -2.30
CA ASP A 19 -13.85 -8.58 -3.24
C ASP A 19 -12.69 -8.08 -2.38
N ILE A 20 -11.70 -8.94 -2.13
CA ILE A 20 -10.52 -8.57 -1.36
C ILE A 20 -9.56 -7.98 -2.37
N ASP A 21 -9.22 -6.71 -2.22
CA ASP A 21 -8.22 -6.09 -3.05
C ASP A 21 -6.85 -6.73 -2.76
N GLU A 22 -6.34 -7.48 -3.73
CA GLU A 22 -5.06 -8.16 -3.62
C GLU A 22 -3.91 -7.17 -3.41
N ALA A 23 -4.02 -5.95 -3.95
CA ALA A 23 -3.01 -4.91 -3.79
C ALA A 23 -2.99 -4.35 -2.36
N GLU A 24 -4.17 -4.14 -1.77
CA GLU A 24 -4.29 -3.66 -0.39
C GLU A 24 -3.76 -4.69 0.62
N LEU A 25 -4.14 -5.97 0.45
CA LEU A 25 -3.59 -7.05 1.29
C LEU A 25 -2.07 -7.15 1.20
N ARG A 26 -1.54 -7.01 -0.01
CA ARG A 26 -0.10 -7.05 -0.23
C ARG A 26 0.58 -5.86 0.44
N ALA A 27 0.02 -4.66 0.30
CA ALA A 27 0.54 -3.46 0.95
C ALA A 27 0.53 -3.59 2.48
N GLU A 28 -0.52 -4.16 3.08
CA GLU A 28 -0.57 -4.42 4.53
C GLU A 28 0.52 -5.41 4.96
N ALA A 29 0.70 -6.50 4.20
CA ALA A 29 1.75 -7.47 4.50
C ALA A 29 3.16 -6.86 4.39
N GLU A 30 3.42 -6.06 3.35
CA GLU A 30 4.68 -5.35 3.18
C GLU A 30 4.87 -4.26 4.26
N HIS A 31 3.79 -3.57 4.70
CA HIS A 31 3.85 -2.62 5.80
C HIS A 31 4.32 -3.29 7.09
N GLU A 32 3.73 -4.43 7.46
CA GLU A 32 4.15 -5.18 8.65
C GLU A 32 5.61 -5.62 8.54
N GLU A 33 6.00 -6.17 7.37
CA GLU A 33 7.37 -6.63 7.10
C GLU A 33 8.42 -5.53 7.27
N TYR A 34 8.14 -4.32 6.75
CA TYR A 34 9.07 -3.20 6.76
C TYR A 34 8.79 -2.15 7.84
N SER A 35 7.95 -2.49 8.83
CA SER A 35 7.51 -1.58 9.90
C SER A 35 8.64 -0.89 10.67
N GLU A 36 9.86 -1.46 10.71
CA GLU A 36 11.03 -0.82 11.33
C GLU A 36 11.58 0.40 10.55
N TRP A 37 11.32 0.47 9.23
CA TRP A 37 11.74 1.53 8.32
C TRP A 37 10.61 2.53 8.01
N ILE A 38 9.39 2.20 8.42
CA ILE A 38 8.18 2.97 8.18
C ILE A 38 7.80 3.72 9.44
N SER A 39 7.22 4.89 9.27
CA SER A 39 6.58 5.57 10.39
C SER A 39 5.43 6.42 9.97
N GLU A 40 4.51 6.59 10.91
CA GLU A 40 3.34 7.40 10.74
C GLU A 40 3.68 8.89 10.65
N GLY A 41 3.01 9.58 9.74
CA GLY A 41 3.08 11.03 9.56
C GLY A 41 1.99 11.52 8.63
N GLU A 42 1.80 12.83 8.61
CA GLU A 42 0.84 13.49 7.71
C GLU A 42 1.61 14.15 6.56
N LEU A 43 1.15 13.93 5.33
CA LEU A 43 1.72 14.63 4.18
C LEU A 43 1.17 16.04 4.06
N VAL A 44 2.08 17.01 4.01
CA VAL A 44 1.78 18.40 3.65
C VAL A 44 2.39 18.65 2.28
N LEU A 45 1.55 18.71 1.25
CA LEU A 45 2.00 18.90 -0.13
C LEU A 45 2.38 20.35 -0.38
N ASP A 46 3.44 20.55 -1.15
CA ASP A 46 3.77 21.82 -1.80
C ASP A 46 3.87 21.62 -3.32
N ALA A 47 3.54 22.66 -4.08
CA ALA A 47 3.45 22.59 -5.55
C ALA A 47 4.81 22.56 -6.27
N THR A 48 5.93 22.51 -5.54
CA THR A 48 7.29 22.63 -6.08
C THR A 48 7.98 21.27 -6.22
N ASN A 49 7.47 20.24 -5.56
CA ASN A 49 8.11 18.93 -5.54
C ASN A 49 7.87 18.12 -6.82
N GLU A 50 8.89 17.38 -7.24
CA GLU A 50 8.81 16.33 -8.26
C GLU A 50 8.34 15.03 -7.61
N TYR A 51 7.34 14.37 -8.20
CA TYR A 51 6.76 13.13 -7.67
C TYR A 51 7.15 11.93 -8.52
N VAL A 52 7.73 10.91 -7.89
CA VAL A 52 8.17 9.66 -8.54
C VAL A 52 7.43 8.47 -7.95
N TYR A 53 6.63 7.79 -8.78
CA TYR A 53 5.99 6.55 -8.39
C TYR A 53 7.00 5.40 -8.30
N VAL A 54 6.89 4.58 -7.26
CA VAL A 54 7.59 3.30 -7.15
C VAL A 54 6.58 2.15 -7.02
N SER A 55 6.98 0.94 -7.41
CA SER A 55 6.08 -0.20 -7.60
C SER A 55 5.67 -0.96 -6.34
N SER A 56 6.39 -0.79 -5.23
CA SER A 56 6.15 -1.51 -3.97
C SER A 56 6.66 -0.74 -2.76
N ILE A 57 6.25 -1.16 -1.56
CA ILE A 57 6.80 -0.63 -0.31
C ILE A 57 8.28 -1.05 -0.17
N GLU A 58 8.63 -2.26 -0.60
CA GLU A 58 10.03 -2.73 -0.64
C GLU A 58 10.93 -1.78 -1.46
N ASP A 59 10.51 -1.40 -2.68
CA ASP A 59 11.26 -0.47 -3.52
C ASP A 59 11.40 0.89 -2.85
N LEU A 60 10.35 1.35 -2.15
CA LEU A 60 10.37 2.62 -1.43
C LEU A 60 11.31 2.58 -0.21
N VAL A 61 11.34 1.46 0.52
CA VAL A 61 12.27 1.23 1.63
C VAL A 61 13.71 1.22 1.15
N ASN A 62 13.99 0.62 0.00
CA ASN A 62 15.32 0.66 -0.62
C ASN A 62 15.77 2.10 -0.90
N VAL A 63 14.88 2.96 -1.42
CA VAL A 63 15.15 4.40 -1.59
C VAL A 63 15.44 5.08 -0.25
N ALA A 64 14.66 4.78 0.80
CA ALA A 64 14.87 5.33 2.13
C ALA A 64 16.27 4.98 2.68
N ILE A 65 16.69 3.72 2.52
CA ILE A 65 18.00 3.23 2.96
C ILE A 65 19.12 3.94 2.19
N ASP A 66 19.03 4.03 0.86
CA ASP A 66 20.06 4.63 0.01
C ASP A 66 20.22 6.14 0.27
N THR A 67 19.16 6.82 0.70
CA THR A 67 19.13 8.27 0.94
C THR A 67 19.31 8.66 2.41
N ASP A 68 19.51 7.68 3.31
CA ASP A 68 19.53 7.87 4.78
C ASP A 68 18.29 8.64 5.26
N LYS A 69 17.13 8.24 4.73
CA LYS A 69 15.80 8.75 5.07
C LYS A 69 14.95 7.63 5.65
N ARG A 70 13.69 7.95 5.92
CA ARG A 70 12.69 7.04 6.44
C ARG A 70 11.44 7.10 5.58
N VAL A 71 10.72 5.99 5.47
CA VAL A 71 9.41 5.98 4.83
C VAL A 71 8.40 6.61 5.78
N ILE A 72 7.59 7.54 5.26
CA ILE A 72 6.46 8.15 5.96
C ILE A 72 5.18 7.59 5.39
N HIS A 73 4.38 6.96 6.25
CA HIS A 73 3.05 6.47 5.93
C HIS A 73 2.02 7.48 6.43
N ASP A 74 1.16 7.94 5.51
CA ASP A 74 -0.04 8.71 5.82
C ASP A 74 -1.24 7.79 5.60
N SER A 75 -1.80 7.33 6.71
CA SER A 75 -2.91 6.37 6.74
C SER A 75 -4.25 6.97 6.33
N ASP A 76 -4.41 8.30 6.39
CA ASP A 76 -5.64 8.95 5.91
C ASP A 76 -5.68 8.99 4.38
N LEU A 77 -4.50 9.03 3.74
CA LEU A 77 -4.34 9.06 2.29
C LEU A 77 -3.90 7.72 1.69
N SER A 78 -3.70 6.68 2.52
CA SER A 78 -3.20 5.37 2.11
C SER A 78 -1.94 5.46 1.22
N VAL A 79 -1.00 6.34 1.60
CA VAL A 79 0.23 6.61 0.83
C VAL A 79 1.47 6.46 1.69
N TYR A 80 2.52 5.93 1.07
CA TYR A 80 3.86 5.85 1.61
C TYR A 80 4.77 6.77 0.82
N THR A 81 5.64 7.51 1.51
CA THR A 81 6.57 8.44 0.85
C THR A 81 7.97 8.43 1.41
N VAL A 82 8.94 8.81 0.58
CA VAL A 82 10.30 9.17 0.96
C VAL A 82 10.63 10.50 0.31
N THR A 83 11.10 11.46 1.09
CA THR A 83 11.49 12.79 0.60
C THR A 83 13.00 12.92 0.58
N ASP A 84 13.55 13.21 -0.60
CA ASP A 84 14.97 13.54 -0.80
C ASP A 84 15.11 14.83 -1.62
N GLY A 85 15.42 15.93 -0.94
CA GLY A 85 15.46 17.26 -1.56
C GLY A 85 14.07 17.68 -2.06
N GLU A 86 13.98 17.94 -3.37
CA GLU A 86 12.74 18.34 -4.05
C GLU A 86 12.01 17.15 -4.68
N VAL A 87 12.49 15.91 -4.48
CA VAL A 87 11.88 14.70 -5.04
C VAL A 87 11.15 13.94 -3.94
N ILE A 88 9.89 13.61 -4.18
CA ILE A 88 9.06 12.75 -3.34
C ILE A 88 8.82 11.44 -4.08
N TYR A 89 9.44 10.38 -3.59
CA TYR A 89 9.14 9.01 -4.01
C TYR A 89 7.91 8.53 -3.27
N TYR A 90 7.01 7.83 -3.94
CA TYR A 90 5.78 7.37 -3.29
C TYR A 90 5.26 6.03 -3.82
N TYR A 91 4.52 5.35 -2.95
CA TYR A 91 3.74 4.16 -3.26
C TYR A 91 2.33 4.29 -2.68
N THR A 92 1.33 3.78 -3.40
CA THR A 92 -0.03 3.55 -2.92
C THR A 92 -0.60 2.31 -3.62
N ALA A 93 -1.43 1.55 -2.91
CA ALA A 93 -2.17 0.42 -3.48
C ALA A 93 -3.30 0.90 -4.41
N GLU A 94 -3.79 2.14 -4.23
CA GLU A 94 -4.90 2.73 -4.98
C GLU A 94 -4.43 3.95 -5.80
N PRO A 95 -3.87 3.75 -7.02
CA PRO A 95 -3.36 4.85 -7.84
C PRO A 95 -4.42 5.87 -8.29
N SER A 96 -5.71 5.65 -8.03
CA SER A 96 -6.76 6.66 -8.22
C SER A 96 -6.78 7.73 -7.12
N ASP A 97 -6.25 7.46 -5.93
CA ASP A 97 -6.20 8.45 -4.85
C ASP A 97 -5.09 9.49 -5.07
N LEU A 98 -4.14 9.14 -5.94
CA LEU A 98 -3.19 10.07 -6.54
C LEU A 98 -3.81 11.18 -7.37
N GLU A 99 -4.75 10.84 -8.25
CA GLU A 99 -5.46 11.86 -9.02
C GLU A 99 -6.27 12.77 -8.09
N ARG A 100 -6.76 12.26 -6.95
CA ARG A 100 -7.39 13.09 -5.91
C ARG A 100 -6.40 14.01 -5.21
N TRP A 101 -5.18 13.56 -4.92
CA TRP A 101 -4.17 14.39 -4.27
C TRP A 101 -3.59 15.45 -5.22
N ALA A 102 -3.49 15.14 -6.53
CA ALA A 102 -2.68 15.91 -7.48
C ALA A 102 -3.48 17.03 -8.14
N ASN A 103 -4.78 17.14 -7.85
CA ASN A 103 -5.64 18.22 -8.31
C ASN A 103 -5.39 19.50 -7.51
N ILE A 104 -4.22 20.08 -7.75
CA ILE A 104 -3.95 21.52 -7.72
C ILE A 104 -4.57 22.17 -8.97
#